data_AF-A0A5D2A3T0-F1
#
_entry.id   AF-A0A5D2A3T0-F1
#
_cell.length_a   1.000
_cell.length_b   1.000
_cell.length_c   1.000
_cell.angle_alpha   90.00
_cell.angle_beta   90.00
_cell.angle_gamma   90.00
#
_symmetry.space_group_name_H-M   'P 1'
#
loop_
_entity.id
_entity.type
_entity.pdbx_description
1 polymer ?
#
loop_
_entity_poly.entity_id
_entity_poly.type
_entity_poly.pdbx_seq_one_letter_code
_entity_poly.pdbx_strand_id
1 'polypeptide(L)'
;MYDSVSYFDHLFQSELPLVGNPAPDFEAEAVFDQEFIKVKLSEYIGKKYVILFFYPLDFTFVCPTEITAFSDRYEEFEKLNNF
;
A
#
# COMPACT_ATOMS: atom_id res chain seq x y z
N MET A 1 16.83 -26.85 24.24
CA MET A 1 16.57 -27.53 22.95
C MET A 1 15.43 -26.74 22.33
N TYR A 2 15.76 -25.75 21.49
CA TYR A 2 14.74 -25.00 20.76
C TYR A 2 14.13 -25.95 19.75
N ASP A 3 12.82 -26.18 19.84
CA ASP A 3 12.15 -27.09 18.91
C ASP A 3 12.23 -26.52 17.50
N SER A 4 12.50 -27.39 16.54
CA SER A 4 12.66 -27.08 15.12
C SER A 4 11.48 -26.30 14.53
N VAL A 5 10.31 -26.38 15.16
CA VAL A 5 9.11 -25.59 14.84
C VAL A 5 9.34 -24.08 15.09
N SER A 6 9.89 -23.71 16.26
CA SER A 6 10.19 -22.30 16.58
C SER A 6 11.29 -21.71 15.71
N TYR A 7 12.25 -22.53 15.28
CA TYR A 7 13.30 -22.12 14.34
C TYR A 7 12.75 -21.95 12.93
N PHE A 8 11.83 -22.80 12.49
CA PHE A 8 11.13 -22.66 11.22
C PHE A 8 10.18 -21.46 11.20
N ASP A 9 9.49 -21.16 12.30
CA ASP A 9 8.63 -19.98 12.44
C ASP A 9 9.45 -18.68 12.33
N HIS A 10 10.67 -18.64 12.89
CA HIS A 10 11.57 -17.48 12.72
C HIS A 10 12.21 -17.38 11.33
N LEU A 11 12.32 -18.49 10.58
CA LEU A 11 12.89 -18.50 9.22
C LEU A 11 11.85 -18.14 8.13
N PHE A 12 10.56 -18.15 8.46
CA PHE A 12 9.45 -17.80 7.54
C PHE A 12 8.86 -16.41 7.83
N GLN A 13 9.68 -15.45 8.27
CA GLN A 13 9.25 -14.05 8.34
C GLN A 13 9.24 -13.36 6.96
N SER A 14 8.67 -14.02 5.95
CA SER A 14 8.02 -13.32 4.86
C SER A 14 6.54 -13.22 5.24
N GLU A 15 6.24 -12.26 6.11
CA GLU A 15 4.88 -11.99 6.59
C GLU A 15 4.01 -11.59 5.40
N LEU A 16 3.22 -12.54 4.90
CA LEU A 16 2.12 -12.21 4.00
C LEU A 16 1.26 -11.15 4.70
N PRO A 17 0.80 -10.10 4.00
CA PRO A 17 -0.07 -9.11 4.62
C PRO A 17 -1.32 -9.79 5.19
N LEU A 18 -1.46 -9.75 6.52
CA LEU A 18 -2.61 -10.31 7.23
C LEU A 18 -3.59 -9.19 7.57
N VAL A 19 -4.86 -9.37 7.17
CA VAL A 19 -5.92 -8.42 7.49
C VAL A 19 -6.07 -8.27 9.00
N GLY A 20 -6.15 -7.03 9.48
CA GLY A 20 -6.27 -6.70 10.90
C GLY A 20 -4.93 -6.46 11.61
N ASN A 21 -3.81 -6.81 10.99
CA ASN A 21 -2.47 -6.45 11.45
C ASN A 21 -2.00 -5.14 10.81
N PRO A 22 -0.96 -4.48 11.36
CA PRO A 22 -0.31 -3.36 10.68
C PRO A 22 0.15 -3.76 9.28
N ALA A 23 -0.11 -2.89 8.30
CA ALA A 23 0.38 -3.10 6.94
C ALA A 23 1.93 -3.05 6.92
N PRO A 24 2.60 -3.87 6.09
CA PRO A 24 4.05 -3.79 5.92
C PRO A 24 4.47 -2.39 5.47
N ASP A 25 5.39 -1.76 6.20
CA ASP A 25 5.89 -0.44 5.82
C ASP A 25 6.74 -0.55 4.55
N PHE A 26 6.68 0.49 3.71
CA PHE A 26 7.51 0.62 2.51
C PHE A 26 7.91 2.06 2.31
N GLU A 27 9.06 2.27 1.67
CA GLU A 27 9.48 3.56 1.11
C GLU A 27 9.85 3.33 -0.36
N ALA A 28 9.23 4.09 -1.26
CA ALA A 28 9.42 3.94 -2.70
C ALA A 28 9.39 5.29 -3.41
N GLU A 29 9.99 5.34 -4.59
CA GLU A 29 9.82 6.44 -5.53
C GLU A 29 8.43 6.36 -6.19
N ALA A 30 7.77 7.50 -6.33
CA ALA A 30 6.45 7.62 -6.96
C ALA A 30 6.41 8.85 -7.87
N VAL A 31 5.41 8.90 -8.74
CA VAL A 31 5.12 10.06 -9.60
C VAL A 31 3.85 10.74 -9.10
N PHE A 32 3.95 12.03 -8.78
CA PHE A 32 2.81 12.88 -8.42
C PHE A 32 3.00 14.25 -9.08
N ASP A 33 1.94 14.80 -9.70
CA ASP A 33 2.01 16.04 -10.50
C ASP A 33 3.16 16.08 -11.51
N GLN A 34 3.49 14.93 -12.11
CA GLN A 34 4.59 14.74 -13.08
C GLN A 34 6.00 14.91 -12.49
N GLU A 35 6.13 14.94 -11.17
CA GLU A 35 7.41 14.99 -10.46
C GLU A 35 7.71 13.67 -9.72
N PHE A 36 9.00 13.36 -9.56
CA PHE A 36 9.44 12.24 -8.74
C PHE A 36 9.45 12.65 -7.27
N ILE A 37 8.73 11.88 -6.45
CA ILE A 37 8.68 12.06 -5.00
C ILE A 37 9.02 10.74 -4.30
N LYS A 38 9.32 10.83 -3.00
CA LYS A 38 9.37 9.65 -2.12
C LYS A 38 8.08 9.52 -1.34
N VAL A 39 7.56 8.30 -1.27
CA VAL A 39 6.36 7.98 -0.49
C VAL A 39 6.74 6.91 0.53
N LYS A 40 6.40 7.16 1.80
CA LYS A 40 6.54 6.20 2.89
C LYS A 40 5.20 5.94 3.56
N LEU A 41 4.79 4.67 3.64
CA LEU A 41 3.45 4.31 4.14
C LEU A 41 3.22 4.78 5.59
N SER A 42 4.22 4.64 6.44
CA SER A 42 4.13 5.06 7.85
C SER A 42 3.90 6.56 8.06
N GLU A 43 4.17 7.41 7.06
CA GLU A 43 3.91 8.85 7.16
C GLU A 43 2.43 9.22 7.17
N TYR A 44 1.55 8.30 6.74
CA TYR A 44 0.10 8.49 6.71
C TYR A 44 -0.62 7.99 7.96
N ILE A 45 0.06 7.21 8.81
CA ILE A 45 -0.51 6.65 10.04
C ILE A 45 -1.00 7.78 10.95
N GLY A 46 -2.27 7.72 11.36
CA GLY A 46 -2.90 8.71 12.23
C GLY A 46 -3.22 10.05 11.57
N LYS A 47 -2.97 10.20 10.25
CA LYS A 47 -3.28 11.42 9.50
C LYS A 47 -4.43 11.23 8.51
N LYS A 48 -4.44 10.10 7.79
CA LYS A 48 -5.39 9.81 6.72
C LYS A 48 -5.66 8.31 6.64
N TYR A 49 -6.82 7.93 6.11
CA TYR A 49 -7.00 6.58 5.57
C TYR A 49 -6.19 6.42 4.28
N VAL A 50 -5.64 5.22 4.07
CA VAL A 50 -4.87 4.88 2.86
C VAL A 50 -5.55 3.73 2.13
N ILE A 51 -5.85 3.94 0.85
CA ILE A 51 -6.24 2.88 -0.09
C ILE A 51 -5.00 2.57 -0.92
N LEU A 52 -4.40 1.40 -0.69
CA LEU A 52 -3.25 0.90 -1.46
C LEU A 52 -3.73 -0.16 -2.45
N PHE A 53 -3.52 0.08 -3.74
CA PHE A 53 -3.96 -0.80 -4.82
C PHE A 53 -2.77 -1.17 -5.71
N PHE A 54 -2.67 -2.45 -6.07
CA PHE A 54 -1.63 -2.97 -6.95
C PHE A 54 -2.24 -3.38 -8.28
N TYR A 55 -1.60 -2.98 -9.37
CA TYR A 55 -1.96 -3.38 -10.73
C TYR A 55 -0.77 -4.05 -11.42
N PRO A 56 -0.99 -4.93 -12.40
CA PRO A 56 0.04 -5.86 -12.88
C PRO A 56 1.15 -5.20 -13.70
N LEU A 57 0.80 -4.28 -14.61
CA LEU A 57 1.76 -3.58 -15.47
C LEU A 57 1.12 -2.36 -16.15
N ASP A 58 1.92 -1.32 -16.33
CA ASP A 58 1.58 -0.16 -17.16
C ASP A 58 1.28 -0.56 -18.61
N PHE A 59 0.41 0.20 -19.29
CA PHE A 59 0.05 0.04 -20.70
C PHE A 59 -0.59 -1.32 -21.07
N THR A 60 -1.30 -1.94 -20.14
CA THR A 60 -2.12 -3.13 -20.39
C THR A 60 -3.61 -2.80 -20.56
N PHE A 61 -4.40 -3.72 -21.12
CA PHE A 61 -5.77 -3.44 -21.60
C PHE A 61 -6.83 -3.23 -20.50
N VAL A 62 -6.58 -3.68 -19.26
CA VAL A 62 -7.53 -3.57 -18.13
C VAL A 62 -7.11 -2.49 -17.11
N CYS A 63 -5.96 -1.84 -17.32
CA CYS A 63 -5.37 -0.95 -16.31
C CYS A 63 -5.81 0.53 -16.36
N PRO A 64 -6.12 1.16 -17.52
CA PRO A 64 -6.38 2.60 -17.49
C PRO A 64 -7.70 2.93 -16.79
N THR A 65 -8.72 2.07 -16.88
CA THR A 65 -10.06 2.38 -16.37
C THR A 65 -10.15 2.39 -14.85
N GLU A 66 -9.44 1.51 -14.16
CA GLU A 66 -9.47 1.45 -12.69
C GLU A 66 -8.71 2.62 -12.07
N ILE A 67 -7.52 2.93 -12.60
CA ILE A 67 -6.69 4.03 -12.13
C ILE A 67 -7.40 5.37 -12.37
N THR A 68 -7.98 5.59 -13.56
CA THR A 68 -8.71 6.83 -13.85
C THR A 68 -9.96 6.97 -12.97
N ALA A 69 -10.68 5.88 -12.70
CA ALA A 69 -11.86 5.95 -11.84
C ALA A 69 -11.55 6.38 -10.39
N PHE A 70 -10.41 5.93 -9.84
CA PHE A 70 -9.93 6.42 -8.53
C PHE A 70 -9.48 7.89 -8.61
N SER A 71 -8.79 8.28 -9.68
CA SER A 71 -8.34 9.65 -9.89
C SER A 71 -9.52 10.63 -10.00
N ASP A 72 -10.52 10.31 -10.82
CA ASP A 72 -11.69 11.17 -11.06
C ASP A 72 -12.52 11.39 -9.78
N ARG A 73 -12.48 10.43 -8.84
CA ARG A 73 -13.21 10.47 -7.57
C ARG A 73 -12.32 10.81 -6.38
N TYR A 74 -11.08 11.26 -6.60
CA TYR A 74 -10.12 11.56 -5.54
C TYR A 74 -10.70 12.50 -4.47
N GLU A 75 -11.40 13.55 -4.88
CA GLU A 75 -12.02 14.51 -3.96
C GLU A 75 -13.05 13.87 -3.01
N GLU A 76 -13.74 12.81 -3.45
CA GLU A 76 -14.68 12.10 -2.59
C GLU A 76 -13.94 11.41 -1.44
N PHE A 77 -12.81 10.75 -1.74
CA PHE A 77 -11.97 10.11 -0.73
C PHE A 77 -11.31 11.13 0.20
N GLU A 78 -10.89 12.27 -0.32
CA GLU A 78 -10.30 13.33 0.50
C GLU A 78 -11.30 13.85 1.54
N LYS A 79 -12.57 14.06 1.16
CA LYS A 79 -13.65 14.50 2.05
C LYS A 79 -14.03 13.49 3.14
N LEU A 80 -13.61 12.23 3.01
CA LEU A 80 -13.88 11.18 4.01
C LEU A 80 -12.85 11.15 5.14
N ASN A 81 -11.73 11.88 5.02
CA ASN A 81 -10.73 12.02 6.08
C ASN A 81 -11.18 13.05 7.14
N ASN A 82 -12.33 12.82 7.75
CA ASN A 82 -12.83 13.61 8.88
C ASN A 82 -12.49 12.85 10.18
N PHE A 83 -11.39 13.21 10.82
CA PHE A 83 -11.04 12.76 12.18
C PHE A 83 -11.13 13.93 13.15
#